data_AF-A0A317QMQ8-F1
#
_entry.id   AF-A0A317QMQ8-F1
#
_cell.length_a   1.000
_cell.length_b   1.000
_cell.length_c   1.000
_cell.angle_alpha   90.00
_cell.angle_beta   90.00
_cell.angle_gamma   90.00
#
_symmetry.space_group_name_H-M   'P 1'
#
loop_
_entity.id
_entity.type
_entity.pdbx_description
1 polymer ?
#
loop_
_entity_poly.entity_id
_entity_poly.type
_entity_poly.pdbx_seq_one_letter_code
_entity_poly.pdbx_strand_id
1 'polypeptide(L)'
;MTNLVDRPTRTAAELTADELRDGAAALGRLVEEHRPRVVAVLGLTAWRLAVGSARAGWGRQPDRIGGADTWVLPNPSGLNAHFRLPDLARLYAGLRDPDQRAAPDQRAAPDQRAAPD
;
A
#
# COMPACT_ATOMS: atom_id res chain seq x y z
N MET A 1 7.79 6.40 -10.32
CA MET A 1 6.68 5.48 -9.96
C MET A 1 6.94 4.15 -10.63
N THR A 2 6.55 3.04 -10.02
CA THR A 2 6.70 1.69 -10.59
C THR A 2 5.44 0.88 -10.31
N ASN A 3 5.25 -0.23 -11.02
CA ASN A 3 4.16 -1.16 -10.79
C ASN A 3 4.67 -2.39 -10.04
N LEU A 4 3.81 -2.96 -9.19
CA LEU A 4 4.10 -4.25 -8.57
C LEU A 4 4.03 -5.39 -9.58
N VAL A 5 3.10 -5.30 -10.55
CA VAL A 5 2.96 -6.23 -11.67
C VAL A 5 2.80 -5.41 -12.95
N ASP A 6 3.62 -5.68 -13.96
CA ASP A 6 3.62 -4.92 -15.21
C ASP A 6 2.50 -5.33 -16.17
N ARG A 7 1.91 -6.51 -15.97
CA ARG A 7 0.79 -6.98 -16.79
C ARG A 7 -0.41 -6.03 -16.63
N PRO A 8 -0.95 -5.47 -17.73
CA PRO A 8 -2.17 -4.69 -17.68
C PRO A 8 -3.35 -5.54 -17.20
N THR A 9 -4.09 -5.03 -16.23
CA THR A 9 -5.36 -5.59 -15.75
C THR A 9 -6.41 -4.52 -15.64
N ARG A 10 -7.68 -4.92 -15.76
CA ARG A 10 -8.80 -3.99 -15.59
C ARG A 10 -9.00 -3.66 -14.11
N THR A 11 -8.70 -4.63 -13.23
CA THR A 11 -8.72 -4.48 -11.78
C THR A 11 -7.58 -5.28 -11.14
N ALA A 12 -7.15 -4.87 -9.96
CA ALA A 12 -6.13 -5.61 -9.19
C ALA A 12 -6.58 -7.03 -8.80
N ALA A 13 -7.88 -7.33 -8.82
CA ALA A 13 -8.41 -8.67 -8.53
C ALA A 13 -8.11 -9.70 -9.62
N GLU A 14 -7.68 -9.26 -10.81
CA GLU A 14 -7.29 -10.13 -11.93
C GLU A 14 -5.82 -10.62 -11.80
N LEU A 15 -5.08 -10.16 -10.79
CA LEU A 15 -3.71 -10.59 -10.51
C LEU A 15 -3.73 -11.81 -9.60
N THR A 16 -2.94 -12.81 -9.95
CA THR A 16 -2.76 -14.01 -9.12
C THR A 16 -1.83 -13.73 -7.93
N ALA A 17 -1.90 -14.57 -6.89
CA ALA A 17 -1.00 -14.47 -5.75
C ALA A 17 0.48 -14.72 -6.14
N ASP A 18 0.73 -15.59 -7.13
CA ASP A 18 2.08 -15.84 -7.64
C ASP A 18 2.66 -14.59 -8.32
N GLU A 19 1.89 -13.97 -9.23
CA GLU A 19 2.30 -12.72 -9.89
C GLU A 19 2.61 -11.61 -8.89
N LEU A 20 1.81 -11.49 -7.84
CA LEU A 20 2.02 -10.49 -6.79
C LEU A 20 3.27 -10.77 -5.95
N ARG A 21 3.55 -12.05 -5.64
CA ARG A 21 4.76 -12.47 -4.92
C ARG A 21 6.03 -12.21 -5.74
N ASP A 22 6.00 -12.57 -7.02
CA ASP A 22 7.11 -12.31 -7.95
C ASP A 22 7.34 -10.81 -8.12
N GLY A 23 6.24 -10.05 -8.21
CA GLY A 23 6.23 -8.59 -8.22
C GLY A 23 6.89 -7.97 -6.98
N ALA A 24 6.57 -8.45 -5.78
CA ALA A 24 7.20 -7.97 -4.55
C ALA A 24 8.70 -8.28 -4.51
N ALA A 25 9.12 -9.46 -4.97
CA ALA A 25 10.54 -9.78 -5.08
C ALA A 25 11.26 -8.86 -6.08
N ALA A 26 10.63 -8.55 -7.22
CA ALA A 26 11.17 -7.60 -8.21
C ALA A 26 11.26 -6.18 -7.66
N LEU A 27 10.22 -5.73 -6.95
CA LEU A 27 10.20 -4.44 -6.26
C LEU A 27 11.32 -4.35 -5.22
N GLY A 28 11.58 -5.42 -4.47
CA GLY A 28 12.70 -5.50 -3.52
C GLY A 28 14.04 -5.22 -4.19
N ARG A 29 14.33 -5.87 -5.32
CA ARG A 29 15.57 -5.63 -6.09
C ARG A 29 15.67 -4.19 -6.59
N LEU A 30 14.57 -3.63 -7.12
CA LEU A 30 14.55 -2.24 -7.59
C LEU A 30 14.84 -1.26 -6.46
N VAL A 31 14.33 -1.54 -5.26
CA VAL A 31 14.54 -0.72 -4.07
C VAL A 31 15.97 -0.82 -3.57
N GLU A 32 16.59 -1.99 -3.60
CA GLU A 32 18.02 -2.15 -3.25
C GLU A 32 18.94 -1.38 -4.21
N GLU A 33 18.58 -1.36 -5.50
CA GLU A 33 19.31 -0.62 -6.54
C GLU A 33 19.18 0.90 -6.37
N HIS A 34 17.95 1.40 -6.21
CA HIS A 34 17.68 2.84 -6.21
C HIS A 34 17.75 3.48 -4.80
N ARG A 35 17.77 2.65 -3.76
CA ARG A 35 17.87 3.02 -2.33
C ARG A 35 16.95 4.19 -1.91
N PRO A 36 15.64 4.16 -2.24
CA PRO A 36 14.73 5.17 -1.71
C PRO A 36 14.64 5.06 -0.18
N ARG A 37 14.42 6.19 0.50
CA ARG A 37 14.10 6.16 1.95
C ARG A 37 12.78 5.43 2.21
N VAL A 38 11.78 5.68 1.35
CA VAL A 38 10.40 5.22 1.55
C VAL A 38 9.86 4.59 0.28
N VAL A 39 9.11 3.50 0.43
CA VAL A 39 8.31 2.86 -0.62
C VAL A 39 6.84 2.91 -0.19
N ALA A 40 6.00 3.53 -1.02
CA ALA A 40 4.55 3.57 -0.81
C ALA A 40 3.84 2.63 -1.79
N VAL A 41 3.29 1.54 -1.27
CA VAL A 41 2.49 0.54 -2.01
C VAL A 41 1.03 0.95 -1.97
N LEU A 42 0.39 1.06 -3.14
CA LEU A 42 -0.99 1.53 -3.25
C LEU A 42 -1.98 0.35 -3.39
N GLY A 43 -2.48 -0.16 -2.26
CA GLY A 43 -3.48 -1.22 -2.23
C GLY A 43 -3.18 -2.34 -1.23
N LEU A 44 -4.01 -2.46 -0.18
CA LEU A 44 -3.80 -3.41 0.90
C LEU A 44 -3.98 -4.88 0.49
N THR A 45 -5.02 -5.18 -0.30
CA THR A 45 -5.31 -6.58 -0.68
C THR A 45 -4.19 -7.18 -1.52
N ALA A 46 -3.75 -6.46 -2.55
CA ALA A 46 -2.64 -6.89 -3.40
C ALA A 46 -1.36 -7.04 -2.58
N TRP A 47 -1.08 -6.11 -1.67
CA TRP A 47 0.08 -6.20 -0.79
C TRP A 47 0.03 -7.42 0.13
N ARG A 48 -1.11 -7.69 0.79
CA ARG A 48 -1.28 -8.87 1.66
C ARG A 48 -0.97 -10.18 0.93
N LEU A 49 -1.42 -10.30 -0.32
CA LEU A 49 -1.12 -11.46 -1.16
C LEU A 49 0.36 -11.51 -1.53
N ALA A 50 0.94 -10.37 -1.90
CA ALA A 50 2.34 -10.25 -2.30
C ALA A 50 3.32 -10.64 -1.19
N VAL A 51 3.03 -10.30 0.08
CA VAL A 51 3.88 -10.63 1.23
C VAL A 51 3.40 -11.85 2.02
N GLY A 52 2.31 -12.49 1.63
CA GLY A 52 1.73 -13.63 2.34
C GLY A 52 1.30 -13.32 3.79
N SER A 53 1.02 -12.05 4.12
CA SER A 53 0.71 -11.61 5.49
C SER A 53 -0.70 -11.04 5.57
N ALA A 54 -1.64 -11.84 6.06
CA ALA A 54 -3.02 -11.41 6.31
C ALA A 54 -3.12 -10.26 7.34
N ARG A 55 -2.09 -10.08 8.17
CA ARG A 55 -2.04 -9.05 9.23
C ARG A 55 -1.51 -7.70 8.77
N ALA A 56 -1.02 -7.59 7.53
CA ALA A 56 -0.64 -6.28 6.99
C ALA A 56 -1.84 -5.32 7.07
N GLY A 57 -1.58 -4.06 7.44
CA GLY A 57 -2.58 -3.01 7.63
C GLY A 57 -2.25 -1.76 6.83
N TRP A 58 -3.07 -0.72 6.96
CA TRP A 58 -2.76 0.57 6.34
C TRP A 58 -1.65 1.31 7.09
N GLY A 59 -0.88 2.14 6.40
CA GLY A 59 0.22 2.93 6.95
C GLY A 59 1.56 2.18 6.93
N ARG A 60 2.45 2.56 7.85
CA ARG A 60 3.81 2.01 7.93
C ARG A 60 3.79 0.54 8.29
N GLN A 61 4.54 -0.28 7.56
CA GLN A 61 4.68 -1.71 7.82
C GLN A 61 5.81 -1.97 8.83
N PRO A 62 5.75 -3.07 9.58
CA PRO A 62 6.87 -3.50 10.43
C PRO A 62 8.08 -3.92 9.59
N ASP A 63 7.82 -4.56 8.46
CA ASP A 63 8.84 -5.10 7.57
C ASP A 63 9.20 -4.10 6.46
N ARG A 64 10.48 -4.11 6.09
CA ARG A 64 11.06 -3.28 5.03
C ARG A 64 11.20 -4.08 3.74
N ILE A 65 10.93 -3.44 2.60
CA ILE A 65 11.21 -4.01 1.29
C ILE A 65 12.52 -3.43 0.78
N GLY A 66 13.49 -4.27 0.41
CA GLY A 66 14.81 -3.83 -0.06
C GLY A 66 15.54 -2.87 0.89
N GLY A 67 15.25 -2.93 2.19
CA GLY A 67 15.82 -2.05 3.22
C GLY A 67 15.16 -0.68 3.39
N ALA A 68 14.18 -0.31 2.55
CA ALA A 68 13.44 0.96 2.65
C ALA A 68 12.25 0.86 3.62
N ASP A 69 11.85 1.99 4.22
CA ASP A 69 10.62 2.04 5.01
C ASP A 69 9.40 1.83 4.11
N THR A 70 8.63 0.77 4.39
CA THR A 70 7.47 0.38 3.57
C THR A 70 6.19 0.93 4.15
N TRP A 71 5.38 1.55 3.30
CA TRP A 71 4.04 2.06 3.64
C TRP A 71 3.02 1.46 2.70
N VAL A 72 1.83 1.14 3.23
CA VAL A 72 0.68 0.68 2.44
C VAL A 72 -0.42 1.72 2.53
N LEU A 73 -0.82 2.25 1.39
CA LEU A 73 -1.76 3.36 1.30
C LEU A 73 -2.91 3.03 0.34
N PRO A 74 -4.08 3.62 0.54
CA PRO A 74 -5.18 3.48 -0.41
C PRO A 74 -4.80 4.10 -1.76
N ASN A 75 -5.17 3.44 -2.86
CA ASN A 75 -5.05 4.02 -4.18
C ASN A 75 -6.03 5.22 -4.31
N PRO A 76 -5.56 6.41 -4.75
CA PRO A 76 -6.39 7.62 -4.83
C PRO A 76 -7.38 7.63 -6.01
N SER A 77 -7.38 6.60 -6.85
CA SER A 77 -8.36 6.42 -7.93
C SER A 77 -9.81 6.45 -7.39
N GLY A 78 -10.72 7.07 -8.14
CA GLY A 78 -12.15 7.15 -7.79
C GLY A 78 -12.87 5.80 -7.72
N LEU A 79 -12.27 4.73 -8.26
CA LEU A 79 -12.76 3.36 -8.08
C LEU A 79 -12.61 2.87 -6.63
N ASN A 80 -11.76 3.51 -5.85
CA ASN A 80 -11.57 3.22 -4.43
C ASN A 80 -12.53 4.07 -3.57
N ALA A 81 -13.81 4.08 -3.96
CA ALA A 81 -14.86 4.97 -3.46
C ALA A 81 -15.13 4.87 -1.95
N HIS A 82 -14.57 3.85 -1.29
CA HIS A 82 -14.62 3.73 0.15
C HIS A 82 -13.84 4.86 0.82
N PHE A 83 -12.66 5.26 0.33
CA PHE A 83 -11.84 6.32 0.94
C PHE A 83 -12.31 7.72 0.56
N ARG A 84 -12.60 8.56 1.57
CA ARG A 84 -12.85 9.99 1.35
C ARG A 84 -11.51 10.74 1.31
N LEU A 85 -11.52 11.93 0.70
CA LEU A 85 -10.33 12.78 0.61
C LEU A 85 -9.65 13.04 1.98
N PRO A 86 -10.38 13.28 3.09
CA PRO A 86 -9.75 13.42 4.40
C PRO A 86 -9.01 12.17 4.89
N ASP A 87 -9.50 10.97 4.56
CA ASP A 87 -8.86 9.70 4.93
C ASP A 87 -7.55 9.52 4.14
N LEU A 88 -7.61 9.80 2.84
CA LEU A 88 -6.42 9.81 1.97
C LEU A 88 -5.39 10.80 2.52
N ALA A 89 -5.80 12.04 2.81
CA ALA A 89 -4.90 13.06 3.34
C ALA A 89 -4.23 12.62 4.66
N ARG A 90 -4.99 12.03 5.59
CA ARG A 90 -4.46 11.53 6.86
C ARG A 90 -3.41 10.44 6.67
N LEU A 91 -3.71 9.44 5.83
CA LEU A 91 -2.80 8.31 5.60
C LEU A 91 -1.54 8.74 4.82
N TYR A 92 -1.68 9.60 3.82
CA TYR A 92 -0.56 10.12 3.05
C TYR A 92 0.31 11.11 3.83
N ALA A 93 -0.24 11.83 4.81
CA ALA A 93 0.54 12.72 5.68
C ALA A 93 1.64 11.97 6.43
N GLY A 94 1.44 10.67 6.73
CA GLY A 94 2.46 9.82 7.35
C GLY A 94 3.74 9.67 6.53
N LEU A 95 3.69 9.85 5.21
CA LEU A 95 4.89 9.81 4.36
C LEU A 95 5.83 11.01 4.57
N ARG A 96 5.35 12.12 5.15
CA ARG A 96 6.16 13.34 5.34
C ARG A 96 7.21 13.20 6.44
N ASP A 97 6.98 12.29 7.38
CA ASP A 97 7.88 12.02 8.49
C ASP A 97 7.98 10.49 8.70
N PRO A 98 8.81 9.81 7.90
CA PRO A 98 8.94 8.35 7.97
C PRO A 98 9.59 7.86 9.27
N ASP A 99 10.25 8.76 10.00
CA ASP A 99 10.88 8.48 11.28
C ASP A 99 9.85 8.49 12.43
N GLN A 100 8.65 9.06 12.21
CA GLN A 100 7.52 8.86 13.11
C GLN A 100 7.05 7.40 13.10
N ARG A 101 7.05 6.80 14.29
CA ARG A 101 6.46 5.48 14.55
C ARG A 101 4.93 5.56 14.51
N ALA A 102 4.35 5.57 13.32
CA ALA A 102 2.94 5.22 13.14
C ALA A 102 2.83 3.70 13.04
N ALA A 103 2.08 3.07 13.94
CA ALA A 103 1.77 1.65 13.84
C ALA A 103 0.78 1.41 12.69
N PRO A 104 0.83 0.25 11.99
CA PRO A 104 -0.12 -0.05 10.95
C PRO A 104 -1.54 -0.11 11.52
N ASP A 105 -2.43 0.69 10.95
CA ASP A 105 -3.85 0.73 11.34
C ASP A 105 -4.61 -0.34 10.56
N GLN A 106 -5.02 -1.39 11.27
CA GLN A 106 -5.82 -2.49 10.72
C GLN A 106 -7.28 -2.07 10.46
N ARG A 107 -7.76 -0.97 11.08
CA ARG A 107 -9.13 -0.46 11.05
C ARG A 107 -9.29 0.83 10.25
N ALA A 108 -8.26 1.32 9.57
CA ALA A 108 -8.30 2.57 8.80
C ALA A 108 -9.26 2.56 7.59
N ALA A 109 -10.06 1.49 7.38
CA ALA A 109 -11.20 1.57 6.50
C ALA A 109 -12.18 2.64 7.06
N PRO A 110 -12.69 3.54 6.22
CA PRO A 110 -13.43 4.69 6.68
C PRO A 110 -14.73 4.30 7.40
N ASP A 111 -15.10 5.14 8.38
CA ASP A 111 -16.41 5.07 9.03
C ASP A 111 -17.49 5.35 7.98
N GLN A 112 -18.36 4.37 7.74
CA GLN A 112 -19.45 4.49 6.75
C GLN A 112 -20.59 5.40 7.25
N ARG A 113 -20.52 5.90 8.49
CA ARG A 113 -21.57 6.76 9.07
C ARG A 113 -21.31 8.24 8.82
N ALA A 114 -21.87 8.72 7.72
CA ALA A 114 -22.52 10.02 7.54
C ALA A 114 -22.52 10.34 6.04
N ALA A 115 -23.48 9.77 5.31
CA ALA A 115 -23.99 10.48 4.14
C ALA A 115 -24.89 11.61 4.71
N PRO A 116 -24.66 12.88 4.39
CA PRO A 116 -25.73 13.86 4.50
C PRO A 116 -26.75 13.58 3.38
N ASP A 117 -28.03 13.65 3.73
CA ASP A 117 -29.16 13.69 2.79
C ASP A 117 -29.07 14.89 1.83
#